data_AF-A0A2T0ADT5-F1
#
_entry.id   AF-A0A2T0ADT5-F1
#
_cell.length_a   1.000
_cell.length_b   1.000
_cell.length_c   1.000
_cell.angle_alpha   90.00
_cell.angle_beta   90.00
_cell.angle_gamma   90.00
#
_symmetry.space_group_name_H-M   'P 1'
#
loop_
_entity.id
_entity.type
_entity.pdbx_description
1 polymer ?
#
loop_
_entity_poly.entity_id
_entity_poly.type
_entity_poly.pdbx_seq_one_letter_code
_entity_poly.pdbx_strand_id
1 'polypeptide(L)'
;MRCTDIVKRDGGIIAGCGFERRIRRFAFETEAWAECNFLVMELTKVFRQDHPVFIATLEKIRRGICDDECTRFLANCGAELGKGGNIDIQPTNLYPLRKAVDDENRREFEKLKEQAYTFQALDDSRGAYAESVLGERLANVPPSKTLQLKKGAQVLLLANLDVKNGLVNGSRGVIVDWVDRDAVPLDSDADEPVWPGQTQRKKSAGGGMFGGEEWREKAAELWADKQEVEVFPLVYFATGRQRAL
;
A
#
# COMPACT_ATOMS: atom_id res chain seq x y z
N MET A 1 -19.16 12.07 -29.33
CA MET A 1 -18.41 11.98 -30.62
C MET A 1 -18.86 13.12 -31.53
N ARG A 2 -17.95 13.84 -32.22
CA ARG A 2 -18.35 14.89 -33.17
C ARG A 2 -17.55 14.81 -34.46
N CYS A 3 -18.26 14.90 -35.57
CA CYS A 3 -17.73 15.05 -36.91
C CYS A 3 -17.27 16.52 -37.07
N THR A 4 -15.99 16.76 -37.33
CA THR A 4 -15.44 18.10 -37.61
C THR A 4 -14.90 18.15 -39.03
N ASP A 5 -14.87 19.33 -39.63
CA ASP A 5 -14.36 19.52 -40.99
C ASP A 5 -12.81 19.50 -41.03
N ILE A 6 -12.23 19.07 -42.15
CA ILE A 6 -10.78 19.08 -42.36
C ILE A 6 -10.38 20.37 -43.09
N VAL A 7 -9.47 21.16 -42.50
CA VAL A 7 -8.91 22.37 -43.13
C VAL A 7 -7.60 22.01 -43.85
N LYS A 8 -7.55 22.23 -45.17
CA LYS A 8 -6.36 22.04 -46.01
C LYS A 8 -5.40 23.22 -45.88
N ARG A 9 -4.12 23.02 -46.24
CA ARG A 9 -3.06 24.05 -46.20
C ARG A 9 -3.29 25.22 -47.16
N ASP A 10 -4.12 25.04 -48.19
CA ASP A 10 -4.55 26.07 -49.14
C ASP A 10 -5.81 26.83 -48.67
N GLY A 11 -6.31 26.53 -47.46
CA GLY A 11 -7.52 27.12 -46.90
C GLY A 11 -8.83 26.44 -47.31
N GLY A 12 -8.79 25.40 -48.15
CA GLY A 12 -9.98 24.64 -48.52
C GLY A 12 -10.54 23.81 -47.35
N ILE A 13 -11.85 23.89 -47.11
CA ILE A 13 -12.55 23.11 -46.08
C ILE A 13 -13.21 21.87 -46.73
N ILE A 14 -12.91 20.68 -46.22
CA ILE A 14 -13.64 19.45 -46.55
C ILE A 14 -14.69 19.21 -45.47
N ALA A 15 -15.97 19.27 -45.85
CA ALA A 15 -17.08 18.99 -44.93
C ALA A 15 -17.03 17.53 -44.47
N GLY A 16 -16.89 17.31 -43.16
CA GLY A 16 -16.92 15.99 -42.54
C GLY A 16 -15.59 15.42 -42.02
N CYS A 17 -15.75 14.28 -41.32
CA CYS A 17 -15.05 13.80 -40.11
C CYS A 17 -13.51 13.82 -40.10
N GLY A 18 -12.89 15.00 -40.09
CA GLY A 18 -11.56 15.24 -39.53
C GLY A 18 -11.49 14.74 -38.10
N PHE A 19 -11.27 13.42 -37.96
CA PHE A 19 -11.41 12.65 -36.74
C PHE A 19 -10.43 13.15 -35.69
N GLU A 20 -10.86 14.11 -34.89
CA GLU A 20 -10.14 14.45 -33.69
C GLU A 20 -10.55 13.45 -32.62
N ARG A 21 -9.73 12.39 -32.48
CA ARG A 21 -9.80 11.52 -31.31
C ARG A 21 -9.42 12.40 -30.12
N ARG A 22 -10.41 13.04 -29.51
CA ARG A 22 -10.21 13.84 -28.30
C ARG A 22 -9.71 12.87 -27.24
N ILE A 23 -8.39 12.80 -27.06
CA ILE A 23 -7.77 11.99 -26.02
C ILE A 23 -8.15 12.69 -24.72
N ARG A 24 -9.23 12.21 -24.10
CA ARG A 24 -9.64 12.63 -22.77
C ARG A 24 -8.58 12.11 -21.80
N ARG A 25 -7.85 13.02 -21.16
CA ARG A 25 -6.77 12.70 -20.22
C ARG A 25 -7.29 12.65 -18.79
N PHE A 26 -8.35 13.41 -18.49
CA PHE A 26 -8.93 13.49 -17.15
C PHE A 26 -10.40 13.05 -17.14
N ALA A 27 -10.86 12.53 -15.99
CA ALA A 27 -12.21 12.02 -15.83
C ALA A 27 -13.30 13.08 -16.11
N PHE A 28 -13.06 14.33 -15.69
CA PHE A 28 -13.98 15.46 -15.87
C PHE A 28 -14.12 15.93 -17.33
N GLU A 29 -13.31 15.41 -18.25
CA GLU A 29 -13.43 15.69 -19.69
C GLU A 29 -14.43 14.77 -20.40
N THR A 30 -15.02 13.82 -19.67
CA THR A 30 -15.96 12.84 -20.22
C THR A 30 -17.41 13.34 -20.27
N GLU A 31 -18.16 12.89 -21.27
CA GLU A 31 -19.60 13.14 -21.38
C GLU A 31 -20.36 12.54 -20.19
N ALA A 32 -19.99 11.32 -19.77
CA ALA A 32 -20.57 10.68 -18.58
C ALA A 32 -20.42 11.53 -17.32
N TRP A 33 -19.24 12.14 -17.08
CA TRP A 33 -19.05 13.05 -15.95
C TRP A 33 -19.97 14.27 -16.03
N ALA A 34 -20.15 14.84 -17.22
CA ALA A 34 -21.06 15.98 -17.43
C ALA A 34 -22.53 15.59 -17.21
N GLU A 35 -22.94 14.41 -17.68
CA GLU A 35 -24.30 13.86 -17.50
C GLU A 35 -24.63 13.55 -16.05
N CYS A 36 -23.64 13.09 -15.26
CA CYS A 36 -23.82 12.89 -13.82
C CYS A 36 -24.16 14.19 -13.07
N ASN A 37 -23.85 15.36 -13.65
CA ASN A 37 -24.16 16.68 -13.08
C ASN A 37 -23.84 16.78 -11.57
N PHE A 38 -22.63 16.37 -11.20
CA PHE A 38 -22.23 16.28 -9.80
C PHE A 38 -22.34 17.64 -9.09
N LEU A 39 -22.86 17.61 -7.86
CA LEU A 39 -22.65 18.71 -6.93
C LEU A 39 -21.18 18.72 -6.49
N VAL A 40 -20.46 19.80 -6.79
CA VAL A 40 -19.05 19.95 -6.43
C VAL A 40 -18.93 20.66 -5.10
N MET A 41 -18.30 20.02 -4.12
CA MET A 41 -17.95 20.60 -2.82
C MET A 41 -16.43 20.61 -2.64
N GLU A 42 -15.87 21.79 -2.36
CA GLU A 42 -14.45 21.94 -2.10
C GLU A 42 -14.16 21.88 -0.60
N LEU A 43 -13.24 21.00 -0.19
CA LEU A 43 -12.72 20.97 1.17
C LEU A 43 -11.51 21.90 1.28
N THR A 44 -11.63 22.93 2.11
CA THR A 44 -10.60 23.98 2.25
C THR A 44 -9.69 23.81 3.47
N LYS A 45 -10.07 22.97 4.43
CA LYS A 45 -9.29 22.75 5.66
C LYS A 45 -8.26 21.63 5.48
N VAL A 46 -7.00 21.93 5.79
CA VAL A 46 -5.90 20.95 5.84
C VAL A 46 -5.84 20.33 7.24
N PHE A 47 -5.86 18.99 7.32
CA PHE A 47 -5.83 18.23 8.58
C PHE A 47 -4.55 17.42 8.79
N ARG A 48 -3.74 17.22 7.75
CA ARG A 48 -2.55 16.36 7.80
C ARG A 48 -1.34 17.07 8.37
N GLN A 49 -1.26 18.39 8.18
CA GLN A 49 -0.16 19.22 8.64
C GLN A 49 -0.72 20.36 9.47
N ASP A 50 -0.02 20.70 10.56
CA ASP A 50 -0.42 21.80 11.45
C ASP A 50 0.45 23.05 11.27
N HIS A 51 1.61 22.92 10.61
CA HIS A 51 2.58 24.02 10.48
C HIS A 51 2.17 25.02 9.36
N PRO A 52 1.79 26.27 9.67
CA PRO A 52 1.17 27.18 8.70
C PRO A 52 2.04 27.48 7.47
N VAL A 53 3.35 27.72 7.68
CA VAL A 53 4.29 27.99 6.58
C VAL A 53 4.44 26.78 5.65
N PHE A 54 4.36 25.57 6.22
CA PHE A 54 4.46 24.35 5.42
C PHE A 54 3.21 24.15 4.58
N ILE A 55 2.03 24.38 5.16
CA ILE A 55 0.74 24.36 4.45
C ILE A 55 0.75 25.37 3.29
N ALA A 56 1.12 26.63 3.56
CA ALA A 56 1.17 27.67 2.53
C ALA A 56 2.15 27.33 1.39
N THR A 57 3.30 26.75 1.73
CA THR A 57 4.29 26.28 0.72
C THR A 57 3.71 25.16 -0.15
N LEU A 58 3.04 24.17 0.44
CA LEU A 58 2.40 23.09 -0.31
C LEU A 58 1.25 23.59 -1.20
N GLU A 59 0.49 24.59 -0.75
CA GLU A 59 -0.58 25.22 -1.54
C GLU A 59 -0.03 25.97 -2.77
N LYS A 60 1.08 26.71 -2.62
CA LYS A 60 1.79 27.33 -3.75
C LYS A 60 2.23 26.27 -4.76
N ILE A 61 2.90 25.21 -4.30
CA ILE A 61 3.37 24.11 -5.15
C ILE A 61 2.20 23.44 -5.89
N ARG A 62 1.08 23.19 -5.21
CA ARG A 62 -0.14 22.62 -5.82
C ARG A 62 -0.66 23.46 -6.99
N ARG A 63 -0.50 24.79 -6.93
CA ARG A 63 -0.90 25.73 -7.99
C ARG A 63 0.19 25.95 -9.05
N GLY A 64 1.32 25.24 -8.95
CA GLY A 64 2.46 25.39 -9.86
C GLY A 64 3.34 26.60 -9.55
N ILE A 65 3.23 27.19 -8.36
CA ILE A 65 4.04 28.33 -7.92
C ILE A 65 5.20 27.80 -7.08
N CYS A 66 6.44 28.03 -7.56
CA CYS A 66 7.66 27.68 -6.86
C CYS A 66 8.59 28.90 -6.86
N ASP A 67 8.37 29.81 -5.90
CA ASP A 67 9.16 31.03 -5.74
C ASP A 67 10.38 30.81 -4.82
N ASP A 68 11.22 31.83 -4.68
CA ASP A 68 12.43 31.77 -3.85
C ASP A 68 12.14 31.44 -2.38
N GLU A 69 10.93 31.74 -1.89
CA GLU A 69 10.50 31.37 -0.55
C GLU A 69 10.25 29.86 -0.45
N CYS A 70 9.52 29.27 -1.40
CA CYS A 70 9.34 27.82 -1.51
C CYS A 70 10.70 27.10 -1.58
N THR A 71 11.61 27.57 -2.44
CA THR A 71 12.94 26.94 -2.59
C THR A 71 13.75 27.01 -1.30
N ARG A 72 13.78 28.16 -0.62
CA ARG A 72 14.47 28.31 0.68
C ARG A 72 13.86 27.42 1.76
N PHE A 73 12.54 27.33 1.82
CA PHE A 73 11.86 26.45 2.76
C PHE A 73 12.24 24.97 2.53
N LEU A 74 12.15 24.51 1.27
CA LEU A 74 12.48 23.13 0.91
C LEU A 74 13.96 22.78 1.14
N ALA A 75 14.87 23.74 0.94
CA ALA A 75 16.30 23.54 1.23
C ALA A 75 16.55 23.20 2.71
N ASN A 76 15.72 23.71 3.63
CA ASN A 76 15.83 23.42 5.05
C ASN A 76 15.21 22.06 5.45
N CYS A 77 14.40 21.44 4.58
CA CYS A 77 13.79 20.13 4.84
C CYS A 77 14.75 18.94 4.62
N GLY A 78 15.93 19.17 4.03
CA GLY A 78 16.93 18.14 3.71
C GLY A 78 17.93 17.83 4.83
N ALA A 79 17.76 18.38 6.03
CA ALA A 79 18.57 18.01 7.19
C ALA A 79 18.33 16.53 7.54
N GLU A 80 19.36 15.84 8.05
CA GLU A 80 19.28 14.43 8.47
C GLU A 80 18.04 14.25 9.36
N LEU A 81 17.04 13.55 8.82
CA LEU A 81 15.88 13.13 9.59
C LEU A 81 16.43 12.23 10.70
N GLY A 82 16.37 12.69 11.94
CA GLY A 82 16.89 11.94 13.08
C GLY A 82 16.34 10.51 13.07
N LYS A 83 17.13 9.55 13.59
CA LYS A 83 16.68 8.17 13.79
C LYS A 83 15.34 8.20 14.55
N GLY A 84 14.27 7.74 13.90
CA GLY A 84 12.91 8.07 14.31
C GLY A 84 12.50 7.43 15.62
N GLY A 85 12.51 8.17 16.74
CA GLY A 85 11.89 7.72 18.01
C GLY A 85 12.42 6.40 18.58
N ASN A 86 11.70 5.85 19.58
CA ASN A 86 12.13 4.76 20.47
C ASN A 86 12.59 3.44 19.79
N ILE A 87 12.33 3.24 18.49
CA ILE A 87 12.86 2.13 17.68
C ILE A 87 13.32 2.72 16.35
N ASP A 88 14.44 2.24 15.83
CA ASP A 88 15.14 2.62 14.59
C ASP A 88 14.31 2.43 13.28
N ILE A 89 13.00 2.77 13.29
CA ILE A 89 12.14 2.82 12.10
C ILE A 89 12.61 3.98 11.23
N GLN A 90 13.20 3.62 10.10
CA GLN A 90 13.80 4.60 9.19
C GLN A 90 12.71 5.38 8.42
N PRO A 91 12.97 6.64 8.07
CA PRO A 91 12.11 7.39 7.16
C PRO A 91 11.90 6.66 5.83
N THR A 92 10.73 6.85 5.24
CA THR A 92 10.37 6.22 3.96
C THR A 92 10.82 7.12 2.81
N ASN A 93 11.72 6.61 1.98
CA ASN A 93 12.14 7.29 0.75
C ASN A 93 11.05 7.12 -0.33
N LEU A 94 10.76 8.21 -1.06
CA LEU A 94 9.78 8.22 -2.15
C LEU A 94 10.50 8.37 -3.49
N TYR A 95 10.18 7.50 -4.44
CA TYR A 95 10.76 7.51 -5.79
C TYR A 95 9.67 7.52 -6.85
N PRO A 96 9.93 8.14 -8.02
CA PRO A 96 8.96 8.17 -9.12
C PRO A 96 8.84 6.84 -9.88
N LEU A 97 9.85 5.96 -9.80
CA LEU A 97 9.92 4.71 -10.55
C LEU A 97 9.93 3.50 -9.62
N ARG A 98 9.13 2.48 -9.93
CA ARG A 98 9.10 1.20 -9.19
C ARG A 98 10.47 0.56 -9.09
N LYS A 99 11.22 0.52 -10.20
CA LYS A 99 12.58 -0.02 -10.23
C LYS A 99 13.49 0.62 -9.18
N ALA A 100 13.41 1.93 -8.98
CA ALA A 100 14.22 2.62 -7.97
C ALA A 100 13.83 2.22 -6.54
N VAL A 101 12.53 2.00 -6.29
CA VAL A 101 12.03 1.46 -5.02
C VAL A 101 12.53 0.03 -4.80
N ASP A 102 12.45 -0.81 -5.83
CA ASP A 102 12.87 -2.22 -5.76
C ASP A 102 14.38 -2.34 -5.54
N ASP A 103 15.19 -1.52 -6.22
CA ASP A 103 16.64 -1.48 -6.08
C ASP A 103 17.04 -1.00 -4.67
N GLU A 104 16.39 0.04 -4.12
CA GLU A 104 16.60 0.53 -2.77
C GLU A 104 16.23 -0.53 -1.72
N ASN A 105 15.01 -1.09 -1.80
CA ASN A 105 14.53 -2.12 -0.86
C ASN A 105 15.43 -3.36 -0.88
N ARG A 106 15.86 -3.81 -2.07
CA ARG A 106 16.78 -4.93 -2.22
C ARG A 106 18.12 -4.64 -1.56
N ARG A 107 18.70 -3.47 -1.83
CA ARG A 107 19.98 -3.06 -1.25
C ARG A 107 19.91 -3.04 0.28
N GLU A 108 18.88 -2.44 0.86
CA GLU A 108 18.71 -2.42 2.32
C GLU A 108 18.46 -3.83 2.91
N PHE A 109 17.71 -4.68 2.20
CA PHE A 109 17.48 -6.07 2.61
C PHE A 109 18.76 -6.94 2.56
N GLU A 110 19.64 -6.70 1.58
CA GLU A 110 20.92 -7.39 1.45
C GLU A 110 21.93 -6.98 2.53
N LYS A 111 21.84 -5.76 3.07
CA LYS A 111 22.66 -5.33 4.22
C LYS A 111 22.36 -6.12 5.49
N LEU A 112 21.15 -6.64 5.64
CA LEU A 112 20.76 -7.44 6.80
C LEU A 112 21.42 -8.82 6.73
N LYS A 113 22.36 -9.08 7.65
CA LYS A 113 23.08 -10.36 7.79
C LYS A 113 22.33 -11.35 8.69
N GLU A 114 21.01 -11.34 8.60
CA GLU A 114 20.09 -12.19 9.37
C GLU A 114 19.53 -13.31 8.48
N GLN A 115 19.05 -14.38 9.11
CA GLN A 115 18.38 -15.48 8.42
C GLN A 115 17.15 -14.96 7.68
N ALA A 116 17.05 -15.30 6.39
CA ALA A 116 15.89 -15.00 5.58
C ALA A 116 14.86 -16.12 5.69
N TYR A 117 13.63 -15.76 6.06
CA TYR A 117 12.47 -16.64 5.99
C TYR A 117 11.64 -16.28 4.76
N THR A 118 11.19 -17.31 4.04
CA THR A 118 10.46 -17.15 2.78
C THR A 118 9.03 -17.64 2.98
N PHE A 119 8.08 -16.78 2.68
CA PHE A 119 6.65 -17.04 2.73
C PHE A 119 6.07 -17.08 1.31
N GLN A 120 5.22 -18.06 1.04
CA GLN A 120 4.59 -18.28 -0.25
C GLN A 120 3.10 -17.96 -0.19
N ALA A 121 2.62 -17.11 -1.09
CA ALA A 121 1.20 -16.83 -1.23
C ALA A 121 0.45 -18.09 -1.71
N LEU A 122 -0.74 -18.30 -1.14
CA LEU A 122 -1.65 -19.35 -1.56
C LEU A 122 -2.78 -18.74 -2.38
N ASP A 123 -2.64 -18.80 -3.70
CA ASP A 123 -3.65 -18.32 -4.64
C ASP A 123 -4.62 -19.46 -4.99
N ASP A 124 -5.93 -19.21 -4.89
CA ASP A 124 -6.98 -20.13 -5.32
C ASP A 124 -7.77 -19.51 -6.49
N SER A 125 -8.00 -20.30 -7.54
CA SER A 125 -8.80 -19.90 -8.69
C SER A 125 -9.64 -21.07 -9.18
N ARG A 126 -10.87 -20.79 -9.60
CA ARG A 126 -11.81 -21.82 -10.10
C ARG A 126 -11.98 -21.69 -11.60
N GLY A 127 -11.39 -22.62 -12.34
CA GLY A 127 -11.49 -22.73 -13.79
C GLY A 127 -10.41 -21.94 -14.55
N ALA A 128 -10.09 -22.40 -15.76
CA ALA A 128 -8.94 -21.91 -16.54
C ALA A 128 -9.00 -20.41 -16.88
N TYR A 129 -10.20 -19.83 -17.04
CA TYR A 129 -10.34 -18.39 -17.26
C TYR A 129 -10.02 -17.57 -16.00
N ALA A 130 -10.43 -18.06 -14.83
CA ALA A 130 -10.10 -17.39 -13.57
C ALA A 130 -8.59 -17.46 -13.31
N GLU A 131 -7.94 -18.57 -13.63
CA GLU A 131 -6.50 -18.75 -13.47
C GLU A 131 -5.68 -17.77 -14.31
N SER A 132 -6.02 -17.63 -15.61
CA SER A 132 -5.30 -16.71 -16.50
C SER A 132 -5.50 -15.24 -16.14
N VAL A 133 -6.73 -14.84 -15.81
CA VAL A 133 -7.06 -13.46 -15.41
C VAL A 133 -6.46 -13.13 -14.04
N LEU A 134 -6.50 -14.07 -13.10
CA LEU A 134 -5.95 -13.88 -11.76
C LEU A 134 -4.42 -13.75 -11.83
N GLY A 135 -3.74 -14.58 -12.62
CA GLY A 135 -2.29 -14.50 -12.81
C GLY A 135 -1.84 -13.13 -13.33
N GLU A 136 -2.52 -12.58 -14.33
CA GLU A 136 -2.21 -11.24 -14.88
C GLU A 136 -2.47 -10.12 -13.85
N ARG A 137 -3.57 -10.21 -13.10
CA ARG A 137 -3.95 -9.21 -12.10
C ARG A 137 -3.02 -9.22 -10.89
N LEU A 138 -2.69 -10.40 -10.38
CA LEU A 138 -1.82 -10.55 -9.21
C LEU A 138 -0.37 -10.18 -9.50
N ALA A 139 0.08 -10.30 -10.75
CA ALA A 139 1.45 -9.95 -11.13
C ALA A 139 1.85 -8.49 -10.80
N ASN A 140 0.86 -7.59 -10.65
CA ASN A 140 1.08 -6.17 -10.37
C ASN A 140 0.56 -5.71 -9.00
N VAL A 141 0.12 -6.64 -8.14
CA VAL A 141 -0.45 -6.32 -6.83
C VAL A 141 0.52 -6.76 -5.73
N PRO A 142 0.97 -5.85 -4.85
CA PRO A 142 1.74 -6.24 -3.68
C PRO A 142 0.85 -6.91 -2.62
N PRO A 143 1.40 -7.82 -1.77
CA PRO A 143 2.77 -8.32 -1.81
C PRO A 143 3.00 -9.30 -2.97
N SER A 144 4.25 -9.51 -3.36
CA SER A 144 4.62 -10.53 -4.35
C SER A 144 4.27 -11.94 -3.87
N LYS A 145 4.09 -12.86 -4.82
CA LYS A 145 3.80 -14.28 -4.53
C LYS A 145 4.81 -14.92 -3.56
N THR A 146 6.07 -14.56 -3.69
CA THR A 146 7.13 -14.92 -2.75
C THR A 146 7.48 -13.68 -1.93
N LEU A 147 7.41 -13.77 -0.61
CA LEU A 147 7.81 -12.70 0.30
C LEU A 147 8.97 -13.18 1.18
N GLN A 148 10.12 -12.52 1.07
CA GLN A 148 11.29 -12.82 1.89
C GLN A 148 11.43 -11.77 2.98
N LEU A 149 11.64 -12.23 4.21
CA LEU A 149 11.70 -11.38 5.40
C LEU A 149 12.93 -11.74 6.24
N LYS A 150 13.52 -10.74 6.88
CA LYS A 150 14.67 -10.85 7.78
C LYS A 150 14.42 -10.01 9.02
N LYS A 151 15.00 -10.41 10.15
CA LYS A 151 15.06 -9.55 11.34
C LYS A 151 15.76 -8.23 10.98
N GLY A 152 15.23 -7.12 11.47
CA GLY A 152 15.65 -5.76 11.12
C GLY A 152 15.05 -5.18 9.84
N ALA A 153 14.29 -5.95 9.05
CA ALA A 153 13.64 -5.43 7.85
C ALA A 153 12.51 -4.45 8.21
N GLN A 154 12.49 -3.31 7.52
CA GLN A 154 11.38 -2.35 7.57
C GLN A 154 10.22 -2.91 6.74
N VAL A 155 9.00 -2.87 7.28
CA VAL A 155 7.79 -3.41 6.65
C VAL A 155 6.65 -2.40 6.68
N LEU A 156 5.74 -2.55 5.71
CA LEU A 156 4.52 -1.75 5.59
C LEU A 156 3.31 -2.68 5.60
N LEU A 157 2.34 -2.39 6.46
CA LEU A 157 1.08 -3.12 6.50
C LEU A 157 0.22 -2.73 5.30
N LEU A 158 -0.30 -3.72 4.56
CA LEU A 158 -1.14 -3.49 3.35
C LEU A 158 -2.64 -3.70 3.60
N ALA A 159 -3.02 -4.11 4.81
CA ALA A 159 -4.39 -4.38 5.21
C ALA A 159 -4.73 -3.70 6.55
N ASN A 160 -6.03 -3.51 6.81
CA ASN A 160 -6.47 -3.06 8.12
C ASN A 160 -6.62 -4.28 9.03
N LEU A 161 -5.80 -4.34 10.09
CA LEU A 161 -5.86 -5.42 11.08
C LEU A 161 -6.55 -4.95 12.35
N ASP A 162 -6.24 -3.73 12.80
CA ASP A 162 -6.85 -3.15 13.99
C ASP A 162 -6.89 -1.62 13.87
N VAL A 163 -8.02 -1.13 13.38
CA VAL A 163 -8.23 0.30 13.15
C VAL A 163 -8.24 1.09 14.46
N LYS A 164 -8.76 0.51 15.55
CA LYS A 164 -8.85 1.19 16.86
C LYS A 164 -7.46 1.44 17.42
N ASN A 165 -6.56 0.50 17.22
CA ASN A 165 -5.20 0.54 17.72
C ASN A 165 -4.17 1.05 16.69
N GLY A 166 -4.64 1.55 15.55
CA GLY A 166 -3.80 2.21 14.52
C GLY A 166 -2.99 1.25 13.64
N LEU A 167 -3.33 -0.03 13.60
CA LEU A 167 -2.78 -1.01 12.67
C LEU A 167 -3.64 -1.03 11.39
N VAL A 168 -3.36 -0.06 10.54
CA VAL A 168 -4.09 0.21 9.29
C VAL A 168 -3.18 0.03 8.09
N ASN A 169 -3.77 -0.02 6.90
CA ASN A 169 -2.99 0.04 5.66
C ASN A 169 -2.10 1.30 5.65
N GLY A 170 -0.80 1.11 5.48
CA GLY A 170 0.23 2.15 5.57
C GLY A 170 0.95 2.20 6.91
N SER A 171 0.56 1.42 7.92
CA SER A 171 1.29 1.35 9.19
C SER A 171 2.67 0.74 8.97
N ARG A 172 3.70 1.45 9.42
CA ARG A 172 5.12 1.06 9.29
C ARG A 172 5.60 0.33 10.53
N GLY A 173 6.48 -0.63 10.34
CA GLY A 173 7.14 -1.33 11.43
C GLY A 173 8.49 -1.92 11.03
N VAL A 174 9.14 -2.54 12.00
CA VAL A 174 10.38 -3.30 11.82
C VAL A 174 10.22 -4.69 12.42
N ILE A 175 10.71 -5.70 11.72
CA ILE A 175 10.75 -7.07 12.26
C ILE A 175 11.80 -7.10 13.38
N VAL A 176 11.34 -7.29 14.61
CA VAL A 176 12.20 -7.33 15.79
C VAL A 176 12.57 -8.74 16.21
N ASP A 177 11.72 -9.72 15.92
CA ASP A 177 12.01 -11.12 16.19
C ASP A 177 11.11 -12.08 15.41
N TRP A 178 11.21 -13.35 15.74
CA TRP A 178 10.36 -14.43 15.25
C TRP A 178 9.69 -15.14 16.42
N VAL A 179 8.45 -15.56 16.23
CA VAL A 179 7.68 -16.32 17.22
C VAL A 179 7.26 -17.65 16.62
N ASP A 180 7.25 -18.72 17.42
CA ASP A 180 6.78 -20.02 16.96
C ASP A 180 5.32 -19.92 16.52
N ARG A 181 5.01 -20.51 15.36
CA ARG A 181 3.67 -20.55 14.76
C ARG A 181 2.62 -21.03 15.74
N ASP A 182 2.95 -22.04 16.54
CA ASP A 182 2.00 -22.65 17.47
C ASP A 182 1.87 -21.87 18.80
N ALA A 183 2.71 -20.84 19.03
CA ALA A 183 2.68 -20.02 20.24
C ALA A 183 1.79 -18.78 20.11
N VAL A 184 1.38 -18.39 18.90
CA VAL A 184 0.58 -17.17 18.66
C VAL A 184 -0.69 -17.49 17.88
N PRO A 185 -1.88 -17.13 18.39
CA PRO A 185 -3.09 -17.17 17.59
C PRO A 185 -2.98 -16.21 16.40
N LEU A 186 -3.32 -16.70 15.19
CA LEU A 186 -3.27 -15.91 13.96
C LEU A 186 -4.19 -14.66 13.97
N ASP A 187 -5.18 -14.62 14.88
CA ASP A 187 -6.17 -13.53 14.93
C ASP A 187 -6.62 -13.15 16.34
N SER A 188 -5.75 -13.26 17.37
CA SER A 188 -6.13 -12.78 18.70
C SER A 188 -6.32 -11.26 18.68
N ASP A 189 -7.52 -10.80 19.05
CA ASP A 189 -7.84 -9.41 19.31
C ASP A 189 -6.71 -8.75 20.11
N ALA A 190 -6.27 -7.58 19.65
CA ALA A 190 -5.03 -6.91 20.08
C ALA A 190 -5.03 -6.41 21.55
N ASP A 191 -6.04 -6.76 22.33
CA ASP A 191 -6.23 -6.33 23.71
C ASP A 191 -5.78 -7.38 24.75
N GLU A 192 -5.41 -8.61 24.33
CA GLU A 192 -4.82 -9.59 25.26
C GLU A 192 -3.32 -9.86 24.97
N PRO A 193 -2.43 -9.71 25.98
CA PRO A 193 -1.04 -10.10 25.83
C PRO A 193 -0.95 -11.61 25.61
N VAL A 194 -0.49 -12.01 24.43
CA VAL A 194 -0.17 -13.41 24.12
C VAL A 194 1.12 -13.78 24.87
N TRP A 195 0.97 -14.51 25.97
CA TRP A 195 2.10 -15.10 26.69
C TRP A 195 2.41 -16.49 26.12
N PRO A 196 3.69 -16.87 25.94
CA PRO A 196 4.04 -18.21 25.51
C PRO A 196 3.49 -19.25 26.50
N GLY A 197 2.55 -20.08 26.04
CA GLY A 197 1.97 -21.18 26.84
C GLY A 197 0.44 -21.24 26.95
N GLN A 198 -0.31 -20.27 26.40
CA GLN A 198 -1.79 -20.36 26.36
C GLN A 198 -2.31 -20.74 24.97
N THR A 199 -2.18 -22.02 24.64
CA THR A 199 -2.74 -22.60 23.41
C THR A 199 -4.16 -23.11 23.67
N GLN A 200 -5.18 -22.41 23.20
CA GLN A 200 -6.42 -23.06 22.80
C GLN A 200 -6.80 -22.61 21.39
N ARG A 201 -6.34 -23.36 20.39
CA ARG A 201 -6.86 -23.34 19.02
C ARG A 201 -8.34 -23.71 19.06
N LYS A 202 -9.23 -22.73 18.96
CA LYS A 202 -10.65 -22.99 18.65
C LYS A 202 -10.74 -23.31 17.16
N LYS A 203 -10.86 -24.59 16.80
CA LYS A 203 -11.23 -24.98 15.44
C LYS A 203 -12.65 -24.47 15.17
N SER A 204 -12.80 -23.49 14.28
CA SER A 204 -14.11 -23.04 13.82
C SER A 204 -14.77 -24.14 12.99
N ALA A 205 -15.96 -24.56 13.42
CA ALA A 205 -16.74 -25.60 12.77
C ALA A 205 -17.69 -24.98 11.74
N GLY A 206 -17.18 -24.59 10.58
CA GLY A 206 -17.99 -23.99 9.51
C GLY A 206 -17.13 -23.45 8.36
N GLY A 207 -17.67 -23.46 7.14
CA GLY A 207 -17.07 -22.76 6.01
C GLY A 207 -17.89 -21.51 5.72
N GLY A 208 -17.55 -20.40 6.38
CA GLY A 208 -18.23 -19.12 6.17
C GLY A 208 -18.23 -18.68 4.71
N MET A 209 -19.06 -17.67 4.39
CA MET A 209 -19.12 -17.08 3.05
C MET A 209 -17.75 -16.54 2.63
N PHE A 210 -17.39 -16.73 1.35
CA PHE A 210 -16.14 -16.20 0.79
C PHE A 210 -15.96 -14.72 1.12
N GLY A 211 -14.81 -14.37 1.70
CA GLY A 211 -14.47 -13.02 2.13
C GLY A 211 -14.94 -12.62 3.53
N GLY A 212 -15.79 -13.43 4.18
CA GLY A 212 -16.19 -13.27 5.58
C GLY A 212 -15.09 -13.66 6.58
N GLU A 213 -15.30 -13.34 7.86
CA GLU A 213 -14.33 -13.53 8.95
C GLU A 213 -13.91 -14.99 9.14
N GLU A 214 -14.86 -15.91 9.33
CA GLU A 214 -14.58 -17.36 9.43
C GLU A 214 -13.83 -17.91 8.21
N TRP A 215 -14.13 -17.38 7.01
CA TRP A 215 -13.43 -17.79 5.79
C TRP A 215 -11.97 -17.31 5.82
N ARG A 216 -11.72 -16.09 6.29
CA ARG A 216 -10.37 -15.50 6.40
C ARG A 216 -9.53 -16.25 7.44
N GLU A 217 -10.09 -16.56 8.60
CA GLU A 217 -9.41 -17.36 9.63
C GLU A 217 -8.98 -18.71 9.05
N LYS A 218 -9.91 -19.43 8.42
CA LYS A 218 -9.62 -20.74 7.81
C LYS A 218 -8.62 -20.64 6.67
N ALA A 219 -8.70 -19.59 5.85
CA ALA A 219 -7.73 -19.35 4.79
C ALA A 219 -6.33 -19.06 5.35
N ALA A 220 -6.24 -18.31 6.45
CA ALA A 220 -4.98 -18.05 7.15
C ALA A 220 -4.39 -19.33 7.75
N GLU A 221 -5.21 -20.18 8.39
CA GLU A 221 -4.77 -21.50 8.89
C GLU A 221 -4.26 -22.40 7.76
N LEU A 222 -5.03 -22.52 6.67
CA LEU A 222 -4.65 -23.32 5.50
C LEU A 222 -3.37 -22.79 4.84
N TRP A 223 -3.17 -21.48 4.85
CA TRP A 223 -1.95 -20.85 4.36
C TRP A 223 -0.76 -21.18 5.27
N ALA A 224 -0.93 -21.04 6.58
CA ALA A 224 0.09 -21.31 7.61
C ALA A 224 0.56 -22.77 7.63
N ASP A 225 -0.37 -23.72 7.43
CA ASP A 225 -0.07 -25.15 7.38
C ASP A 225 0.73 -25.54 6.12
N LYS A 226 0.67 -24.72 5.06
CA LYS A 226 1.39 -24.94 3.80
C LYS A 226 2.74 -24.24 3.73
N GLN A 227 3.10 -23.44 4.74
CA GLN A 227 4.41 -22.81 4.79
C GLN A 227 5.46 -23.82 5.24
N GLU A 228 6.65 -23.75 4.64
CA GLU A 228 7.83 -24.52 5.09
C GLU A 228 8.40 -23.94 6.40
N VAL A 229 8.04 -22.70 6.73
CA VAL A 229 8.53 -21.96 7.89
C VAL A 229 7.54 -22.11 9.05
N GLU A 230 8.05 -22.49 10.22
CA GLU A 230 7.26 -22.69 11.45
C GLU A 230 7.28 -21.48 12.40
N VAL A 231 7.69 -20.31 11.89
CA VAL A 231 7.75 -19.07 12.66
C VAL A 231 7.03 -17.93 11.94
N PHE A 232 6.54 -16.98 12.73
CA PHE A 232 5.95 -15.74 12.24
C PHE A 232 6.76 -14.52 12.67
N PRO A 233 6.84 -13.47 11.83
CA PRO A 233 7.55 -12.24 12.18
C PRO A 233 6.85 -11.50 13.32
N LEU A 234 7.59 -11.21 14.39
CA LEU A 234 7.20 -10.25 15.41
C LEU A 234 7.60 -8.85 14.94
N VAL A 235 6.60 -8.00 14.68
CA VAL A 235 6.80 -6.66 14.14
C VAL A 235 6.53 -5.62 15.21
N TYR A 236 7.48 -4.70 15.41
CA TYR A 236 7.25 -3.48 16.17
C TYR A 236 6.80 -2.35 15.24
N PHE A 237 5.63 -1.80 15.49
CA PHE A 237 5.04 -0.74 14.70
C PHE A 237 5.36 0.65 15.26
N ALA A 238 5.33 1.66 14.38
CA ALA A 238 5.49 3.07 14.76
C ALA A 238 4.45 3.55 15.78
N THR A 239 3.36 2.83 15.98
CA THR A 239 2.37 3.05 17.04
C THR A 239 2.88 2.68 18.45
N GLY A 240 4.07 2.09 18.55
CA GLY A 240 4.67 1.65 19.82
C GLY A 240 4.31 0.23 20.23
N ARG A 241 3.63 -0.53 19.36
CA ARG A 241 3.11 -1.88 19.66
C ARG A 241 3.87 -2.96 18.91
N GLN A 242 3.97 -4.13 19.53
CA GLN A 242 4.42 -5.34 18.86
C GLN A 242 3.23 -6.20 18.48
N ARG A 243 3.28 -6.83 17.31
CA ARG A 243 2.31 -7.82 16.86
C ARG A 243 3.01 -8.87 16.00
N ALA A 244 2.70 -10.13 16.25
CA ALA A 244 3.05 -11.22 15.36
C ALA A 244 2.11 -11.20 14.15
N LEU A 245 2.66 -11.32 12.95
CA LEU A 245 1.93 -11.23 11.68
C LEU A 245 2.01 -12.53 10.87
#